data_AF-A0A1W5CTM0-F1
#
_entry.id   AF-A0A1W5CTM0-F1
#
_cell.length_a   1.000
_cell.length_b   1.000
_cell.length_c   1.000
_cell.angle_alpha   90.00
_cell.angle_beta   90.00
_cell.angle_gamma   90.00
#
_symmetry.space_group_name_H-M   'P 1'
#
loop_
_entity.id
_entity.type
_entity.pdbx_description
1 polymer ?
#
loop_
_entity_poly.entity_id
_entity_poly.type
_entity_poly.pdbx_seq_one_letter_code
_entity_poly.pdbx_strand_id
1 'polypeptide(L)'
;MAKNPHSGSGALPPIIPVPLQDTVCKEPEVPDSQSARNIPTHSDNTVAMNTQIQLAKLKACGRSTPDPLLPAPKRPRYKKRVKDEDIYCTKDYPHYRQYVHQIEQLPAELRLEESNWYLDYLLMDRWTAHCNEKSMEDTWDNQKTFLETQLGDHDNRVYNAWMNWMNCHKLGNKSDDEYLSRSDELLAQIGDEAKDYHQIQLIIFFKGLDQAMKQKIHGHPVFLNSRKDLVTLAKKL
;
A
#
# COMPACT_ATOMS: atom_id res chain seq x y z
N MET A 1 18.36 61.91 -21.61
CA MET A 1 17.50 62.81 -20.81
C MET A 1 16.24 62.02 -20.48
N ALA A 2 16.14 61.44 -19.27
CA ALA A 2 15.47 61.98 -18.06
C ALA A 2 13.93 61.96 -18.22
N LYS A 3 13.10 61.35 -17.35
CA LYS A 3 13.15 61.13 -15.89
C LYS A 3 12.26 59.94 -15.46
N ASN A 4 12.72 59.19 -14.46
CA ASN A 4 11.88 58.52 -13.45
C ASN A 4 11.48 59.55 -12.37
N PRO A 5 10.36 59.35 -11.65
CA PRO A 5 10.45 59.46 -10.20
C PRO A 5 9.59 58.48 -9.38
N HIS A 6 10.22 57.98 -8.31
CA HIS A 6 9.71 57.68 -6.95
C HIS A 6 8.66 56.58 -6.73
N SER A 7 9.05 55.47 -6.08
CA SER A 7 9.22 55.28 -4.62
C SER A 7 7.89 55.05 -3.89
N GLY A 8 7.57 53.76 -3.65
CA GLY A 8 6.48 53.32 -2.78
C GLY A 8 6.95 52.14 -1.93
N SER A 9 7.65 52.47 -0.84
CA SER A 9 8.02 51.54 0.24
C SER A 9 6.76 51.19 1.03
N GLY A 10 6.25 49.97 0.86
CA GLY A 10 5.15 49.42 1.67
C GLY A 10 5.70 48.57 2.81
N ALA A 11 6.26 49.22 3.83
CA ALA A 11 6.63 48.55 5.08
C ALA A 11 5.36 48.18 5.86
N LEU A 12 5.22 46.90 6.23
CA LEU A 12 4.15 46.39 7.09
C LEU A 12 4.33 46.95 8.52
N PRO A 13 3.24 47.30 9.23
CA PRO A 13 3.32 47.78 10.61
C PRO A 13 3.75 46.66 11.59
N PRO A 14 4.39 46.99 12.73
CA PRO A 14 4.88 46.01 13.68
C PRO A 14 3.73 45.33 14.42
N ILE A 15 3.82 44.00 14.56
CA ILE A 15 2.91 43.19 15.38
C ILE A 15 3.24 43.46 16.86
N ILE A 16 2.30 44.04 17.58
CA ILE A 16 2.34 44.21 19.04
C ILE A 16 1.82 42.90 19.68
N PRO A 17 2.57 42.23 20.57
CA PRO A 17 2.06 41.07 21.28
C PRO A 17 1.00 41.50 22.30
N VAL A 18 -0.21 40.95 22.18
CA VAL A 18 -1.26 41.07 23.21
C VAL A 18 -1.04 39.93 24.22
N PRO A 19 -0.95 40.22 25.54
CA PRO A 19 -0.80 39.20 26.57
C PRO A 19 -2.13 38.49 26.82
N LEU A 20 -2.19 37.17 26.61
CA LEU A 20 -3.33 36.35 27.02
C LEU A 20 -3.07 35.78 28.42
N GLN A 21 -4.05 36.00 29.29
CA GLN A 21 -3.96 35.95 30.74
C GLN A 21 -3.90 34.52 31.28
N ASP A 22 -3.11 34.37 32.34
CA ASP A 22 -3.05 33.21 33.23
C ASP A 22 -4.43 32.92 33.84
N THR A 23 -5.09 31.85 33.38
CA THR A 23 -6.15 31.21 34.17
C THR A 23 -5.50 30.17 35.09
N VAL A 24 -5.33 30.58 36.34
CA VAL A 24 -5.02 29.74 37.51
C VAL A 24 -6.05 28.62 37.63
N CYS A 25 -5.62 27.38 37.39
CA CYS A 25 -6.40 26.20 37.77
C CYS A 25 -6.37 26.07 39.30
N LYS A 26 -7.53 26.26 39.93
CA LYS A 26 -7.73 25.93 41.35
C LYS A 26 -7.77 24.42 41.53
N GLU A 27 -6.94 23.93 42.44
CA GLU A 27 -6.94 22.58 43.01
C GLU A 27 -8.24 22.33 43.79
N PRO A 28 -8.91 21.18 43.63
CA PRO A 28 -9.93 20.74 44.57
C PRO A 28 -9.33 19.81 45.64
N GLU A 29 -9.62 20.13 46.91
CA GLU A 29 -9.32 19.36 48.11
C GLU A 29 -9.72 17.88 48.01
N VAL A 30 -8.85 17.05 48.60
CA VAL A 30 -9.07 15.64 48.90
C VAL A 30 -10.02 15.49 50.10
N PRO A 31 -11.01 14.58 50.04
CA PRO A 31 -11.51 13.93 51.24
C PRO A 31 -11.05 12.47 51.30
N ASP A 32 -10.31 12.14 52.36
CA ASP A 32 -10.09 10.79 52.84
C ASP A 32 -11.42 10.15 53.27
N SER A 33 -11.71 8.94 52.82
CA SER A 33 -11.98 7.77 53.68
C SER A 33 -12.64 6.62 52.94
N GLN A 34 -12.17 5.43 53.31
CA GLN A 34 -12.58 4.10 52.90
C GLN A 34 -14.08 3.82 53.12
N SER A 35 -14.66 3.02 52.22
CA SER A 35 -15.53 1.86 52.50
C SER A 35 -16.58 1.69 51.39
N ALA A 36 -16.44 0.65 50.55
CA ALA A 36 -17.56 -0.17 50.08
C ALA A 36 -17.10 -1.28 49.12
N ARG A 37 -17.22 -2.52 49.62
CA ARG A 37 -17.81 -3.69 48.94
C ARG A 37 -17.33 -4.00 47.51
N ASN A 38 -16.51 -5.04 47.41
CA ASN A 38 -16.26 -5.81 46.19
C ASN A 38 -17.58 -6.30 45.59
N ILE A 39 -18.00 -5.71 44.47
CA ILE A 39 -18.96 -6.32 43.53
C ILE A 39 -18.12 -6.94 42.42
N PRO A 40 -18.24 -8.24 42.13
CA PRO A 40 -17.58 -8.82 40.96
C PRO A 40 -18.13 -8.18 39.70
N THR A 41 -17.27 -7.46 38.99
CA THR A 41 -17.55 -6.80 37.72
C THR A 41 -18.09 -7.83 36.72
N HIS A 42 -19.28 -7.59 36.18
CA HIS A 42 -19.97 -8.39 35.15
C HIS A 42 -19.16 -8.54 33.82
N SER A 43 -17.99 -7.91 33.74
CA SER A 43 -17.07 -7.92 32.59
C SER A 43 -16.36 -9.26 32.38
N ASP A 44 -15.88 -9.88 33.47
CA ASP A 44 -14.99 -11.05 33.35
C ASP A 44 -15.74 -12.30 32.86
N ASN A 45 -17.02 -12.40 33.22
CA ASN A 45 -17.89 -13.50 32.79
C ASN A 45 -18.21 -13.43 31.29
N THR A 46 -18.22 -12.23 30.71
CA THR A 46 -18.55 -12.00 29.29
C THR A 46 -17.37 -12.36 28.39
N VAL A 47 -16.14 -12.00 28.80
CA VAL A 47 -14.90 -12.38 28.10
C VAL A 47 -14.65 -13.88 28.22
N ALA A 48 -14.86 -14.47 29.40
CA ALA A 48 -14.75 -15.92 29.61
C ALA A 48 -15.80 -16.71 28.79
N MET A 49 -17.06 -16.25 28.75
CA MET A 49 -18.10 -16.88 27.93
C MET A 49 -17.81 -16.78 26.43
N ASN A 50 -17.37 -15.61 25.93
CA ASN A 50 -17.03 -15.46 24.50
C ASN A 50 -15.83 -16.33 24.11
N THR A 51 -14.85 -16.50 25.00
CA THR A 51 -13.70 -17.39 24.78
C THR A 51 -14.14 -18.86 24.77
N GLN A 52 -15.07 -19.26 25.66
CA GLN A 52 -15.66 -20.61 25.63
C GLN A 52 -16.52 -20.87 24.39
N ILE A 53 -17.30 -19.90 23.92
CA ILE A 53 -18.13 -20.03 22.71
C ILE A 53 -17.24 -20.15 21.47
N GLN A 54 -16.13 -19.40 21.38
CA GLN A 54 -15.17 -19.55 20.29
C GLN A 54 -14.42 -20.89 20.34
N LEU A 55 -13.98 -21.33 21.52
CA LEU A 55 -13.39 -22.67 21.71
C LEU A 55 -14.38 -23.80 21.40
N ALA A 56 -15.67 -23.63 21.71
CA ALA A 56 -16.73 -24.58 21.39
C ALA A 56 -17.04 -24.62 19.88
N LYS A 57 -17.02 -23.48 19.18
CA LYS A 57 -17.14 -23.42 17.71
C LYS A 57 -15.97 -24.11 17.01
N LEU A 58 -14.74 -23.90 17.50
CA LEU A 58 -13.54 -24.59 17.01
C LEU A 58 -13.61 -26.11 17.26
N LYS A 59 -14.17 -26.54 18.40
CA LYS A 59 -14.39 -27.97 18.71
C LYS A 59 -15.56 -28.58 17.92
N ALA A 60 -16.59 -27.82 17.59
CA ALA A 60 -17.76 -28.28 16.82
C ALA A 60 -17.45 -28.41 15.32
N CYS A 61 -16.56 -27.57 14.77
CA CYS A 61 -16.07 -27.71 13.40
C CYS A 61 -15.19 -28.97 13.17
N GLY A 62 -14.83 -29.71 14.22
CA GLY A 62 -14.01 -30.93 14.15
C GLY A 62 -14.78 -32.26 14.21
N ARG A 63 -16.11 -32.26 14.37
CA ARG A 63 -16.91 -33.51 14.41
C ARG A 63 -18.26 -33.35 13.72
N SER A 64 -18.23 -33.18 12.40
CA SER A 64 -19.29 -33.74 11.58
C SER A 64 -18.84 -35.15 11.22
N THR A 65 -19.48 -36.18 11.78
CA THR A 65 -19.29 -37.55 11.30
C THR A 65 -19.60 -37.55 9.81
N PRO A 66 -18.63 -37.82 8.92
CA PRO A 66 -18.92 -37.89 7.49
C PRO A 66 -19.89 -39.06 7.28
N ASP A 67 -20.93 -38.85 6.49
CA ASP A 67 -21.73 -39.95 5.95
C ASP A 67 -20.77 -40.97 5.31
N PRO A 68 -20.69 -42.23 5.80
CA PRO A 68 -19.72 -43.21 5.32
C PRO A 68 -19.88 -43.55 3.83
N LEU A 69 -20.99 -43.15 3.20
CA LEU A 69 -21.36 -43.55 1.85
C LEU A 69 -21.04 -42.50 0.77
N LEU A 70 -20.52 -41.32 1.15
CA LEU A 70 -20.10 -40.32 0.17
C LEU A 70 -18.57 -40.18 0.17
N PRO A 71 -17.88 -40.43 -0.97
CA PRO A 71 -16.48 -40.06 -1.09
C PRO A 71 -16.36 -38.55 -0.89
N ALA A 72 -15.58 -38.14 0.11
CA ALA A 72 -15.29 -36.74 0.35
C ALA A 72 -14.82 -36.08 -0.97
N PRO A 73 -15.37 -34.90 -1.33
CA PRO A 73 -14.88 -34.16 -2.49
C PRO A 73 -13.37 -34.03 -2.36
N LYS A 74 -12.63 -34.59 -3.33
CA LYS A 74 -11.17 -34.51 -3.34
C LYS A 74 -10.81 -33.03 -3.47
N ARG A 75 -10.52 -32.37 -2.36
CA ARG A 75 -9.87 -31.05 -2.38
C ARG A 75 -8.63 -31.21 -3.26
N PRO A 76 -8.45 -30.39 -4.32
CA PRO A 76 -7.19 -30.41 -5.05
C PRO A 76 -6.10 -30.13 -4.03
N ARG A 77 -5.21 -31.10 -3.80
CA ARG A 77 -4.05 -30.90 -2.92
C ARG A 77 -3.11 -29.92 -3.63
N TYR A 78 -3.31 -28.63 -3.43
CA TYR A 78 -2.25 -27.64 -3.62
C TYR A 78 -1.18 -27.94 -2.56
N LYS A 79 -0.13 -28.65 -2.95
CA LYS A 79 1.06 -28.74 -2.12
C LYS A 79 1.87 -27.47 -2.36
N LYS A 80 1.61 -26.44 -1.56
CA LYS A 80 2.53 -25.31 -1.44
C LYS A 80 3.06 -25.31 -0.03
N ARG A 81 4.36 -25.55 0.10
CA ARG A 81 5.11 -25.23 1.32
C ARG A 81 5.70 -23.86 1.04
N VAL A 82 5.14 -22.82 1.64
CA VAL A 82 5.71 -21.47 1.61
C VAL A 82 7.09 -21.58 2.23
N LYS A 83 8.15 -21.26 1.48
CA LYS A 83 9.48 -21.09 2.07
C LYS A 83 9.51 -19.73 2.76
N ASP A 84 10.37 -19.53 3.75
CA ASP A 84 10.55 -18.21 4.38
C ASP A 84 10.88 -17.11 3.34
N GLU A 85 11.52 -17.49 2.23
CA GLU A 85 11.81 -16.61 1.08
C GLU A 85 10.55 -16.14 0.32
N ASP A 86 9.46 -16.90 0.39
CA ASP A 86 8.23 -16.64 -0.35
C ASP A 86 7.24 -15.78 0.47
N ILE A 87 7.57 -15.46 1.72
CA ILE A 87 6.72 -14.66 2.62
C ILE A 87 6.71 -13.20 2.18
N TYR A 88 5.52 -12.60 2.15
CA TYR A 88 5.34 -11.17 1.96
C TYR A 88 5.87 -10.41 3.18
N CYS A 89 6.94 -9.67 2.95
CA CYS A 89 7.38 -8.61 3.85
C CYS A 89 7.02 -7.26 3.24
N THR A 90 6.54 -6.33 4.05
CA THR A 90 6.31 -4.95 3.63
C THR A 90 7.65 -4.31 3.28
N LYS A 91 7.92 -4.13 1.97
CA LYS A 91 9.16 -3.55 1.47
C LYS A 91 8.88 -2.31 0.64
N ASP A 92 8.16 -2.49 -0.46
CA ASP A 92 7.82 -1.43 -1.40
C ASP A 92 6.56 -1.78 -2.20
N TYR A 93 6.10 -0.82 -3.01
CA TYR A 93 4.89 -0.98 -3.80
C TYR A 93 4.99 -1.99 -4.96
N PRO A 94 6.11 -2.10 -5.71
CA PRO A 94 6.30 -3.19 -6.67
C PRO A 94 6.07 -4.57 -6.06
N HIS A 95 6.66 -4.86 -4.89
CA HIS A 95 6.47 -6.14 -4.21
C HIS A 95 5.01 -6.34 -3.77
N TYR A 96 4.36 -5.30 -3.25
CA TYR A 96 2.92 -5.33 -2.95
C TYR A 96 2.07 -5.66 -4.17
N ARG A 97 2.31 -5.00 -5.31
CA ARG A 97 1.55 -5.24 -6.54
C ARG A 97 1.76 -6.64 -7.07
N GLN A 98 2.98 -7.14 -7.04
CA GLN A 98 3.29 -8.51 -7.45
C GLN A 98 2.58 -9.52 -6.55
N TYR A 99 2.59 -9.31 -5.23
CA TYR A 99 1.88 -10.13 -4.26
C TYR A 99 0.36 -10.13 -4.53
N VAL A 100 -0.25 -8.96 -4.61
CA VAL A 100 -1.68 -8.80 -4.91
C VAL A 100 -2.04 -9.49 -6.22
N HIS A 101 -1.24 -9.28 -7.27
CA HIS A 101 -1.48 -9.90 -8.58
C HIS A 101 -1.46 -11.43 -8.50
N GLN A 102 -0.52 -12.02 -7.75
CA GLN A 102 -0.43 -13.47 -7.58
C GLN A 102 -1.64 -14.04 -6.84
N ILE A 103 -2.08 -13.39 -5.76
CA ILE A 103 -3.27 -13.81 -5.02
C ILE A 103 -4.53 -13.64 -5.86
N GLU A 104 -4.65 -12.56 -6.64
CA GLU A 104 -5.81 -12.30 -7.50
C GLU A 104 -5.96 -13.32 -8.65
N GLN A 105 -4.90 -14.04 -9.04
CA GLN A 105 -5.00 -15.16 -9.98
C GLN A 105 -5.76 -16.36 -9.41
N LEU A 106 -5.94 -16.44 -8.09
CA LEU A 106 -6.64 -17.53 -7.43
C LEU A 106 -8.16 -17.33 -7.47
N PRO A 107 -8.95 -18.42 -7.42
CA PRO A 107 -10.38 -18.36 -7.16
C PRO A 107 -10.69 -17.53 -5.92
N ALA A 108 -11.78 -16.75 -5.95
CA ALA A 108 -12.12 -15.80 -4.89
C ALA A 108 -12.20 -16.44 -3.50
N GLU A 109 -12.66 -17.69 -3.45
CA GLU A 109 -12.81 -18.49 -2.23
C GLU A 109 -11.48 -18.85 -1.57
N LEU A 110 -10.37 -18.84 -2.32
CA LEU A 110 -9.04 -19.21 -1.85
C LEU A 110 -8.15 -18.01 -1.54
N ARG A 111 -8.53 -16.80 -1.96
CA ARG A 111 -7.64 -15.62 -1.88
C ARG A 111 -7.22 -15.30 -0.47
N LEU A 112 -8.18 -15.25 0.46
CA LEU A 112 -7.91 -14.92 1.86
C LEU A 112 -7.12 -16.02 2.57
N GLU A 113 -7.48 -17.29 2.34
CA GLU A 113 -6.76 -18.40 2.96
C GLU A 113 -5.31 -18.40 2.48
N GLU A 114 -5.08 -18.32 1.17
CA GLU A 114 -3.74 -18.30 0.60
C GLU A 114 -2.97 -17.05 1.02
N SER A 115 -3.58 -15.86 1.00
CA SER A 115 -2.91 -14.62 1.40
C SER A 115 -2.38 -14.68 2.83
N ASN A 116 -3.16 -15.27 3.73
CA ASN A 116 -2.78 -15.49 5.13
C ASN A 116 -1.55 -16.40 5.28
N TRP A 117 -1.37 -17.41 4.41
CA TRP A 117 -0.17 -18.26 4.41
C TRP A 117 1.10 -17.51 4.03
N TYR A 118 0.96 -16.39 3.32
CA TYR A 118 2.06 -15.59 2.81
C TYR A 118 2.44 -14.42 3.69
N LEU A 119 1.65 -14.06 4.70
CA LEU A 119 2.03 -12.96 5.58
C LEU A 119 3.10 -13.41 6.57
N ASP A 120 4.10 -12.56 6.81
CA ASP A 120 5.02 -12.80 7.92
C ASP A 120 4.28 -12.72 9.26
N TYR A 121 4.83 -13.36 10.28
CA TYR A 121 4.20 -13.43 11.60
C TYR A 121 3.90 -12.04 12.19
N LEU A 122 4.78 -11.05 11.99
CA LEU A 122 4.58 -9.69 12.51
C LEU A 122 3.44 -8.98 11.78
N LEU A 123 3.33 -9.17 10.48
CA LEU A 123 2.28 -8.59 9.65
C LEU A 123 0.92 -9.23 9.93
N MET A 124 0.91 -10.55 10.16
CA MET A 124 -0.27 -11.28 10.58
C MET A 124 -0.79 -10.79 11.94
N ASP A 125 0.10 -10.59 12.91
CA ASP A 125 -0.26 -10.03 14.22
C ASP A 125 -0.84 -8.62 14.09
N ARG A 126 -0.23 -7.77 13.25
CA ARG A 126 -0.76 -6.42 12.96
C ARG A 126 -2.10 -6.45 12.25
N TRP A 127 -2.28 -7.33 11.27
CA TRP A 127 -3.55 -7.52 10.57
C TRP A 127 -4.67 -7.93 11.54
N THR A 128 -4.38 -8.89 12.41
CA THR A 128 -5.32 -9.38 13.43
C THR A 128 -5.71 -8.26 14.40
N ALA A 129 -4.73 -7.48 14.88
CA ALA A 129 -4.98 -6.32 15.72
C ALA A 129 -5.84 -5.27 15.00
N HIS A 130 -5.56 -5.00 13.72
CA HIS A 130 -6.32 -4.04 12.91
C HIS A 130 -7.78 -4.46 12.74
N CYS A 131 -8.03 -5.75 12.48
CA CYS A 131 -9.39 -6.29 12.36
C CYS A 131 -10.16 -6.12 13.67
N ASN A 132 -9.53 -6.43 14.81
CA ASN A 132 -10.14 -6.30 16.13
C ASN A 132 -10.44 -4.84 16.50
N GLU A 133 -9.49 -3.94 16.24
CA GLU A 133 -9.62 -2.51 16.56
C GLU A 133 -10.74 -1.85 15.74
N LYS A 134 -10.79 -2.14 14.43
CA LYS A 134 -11.79 -1.55 13.53
C LYS A 134 -13.08 -2.33 13.43
N SER A 135 -13.22 -3.45 14.15
CA SER A 135 -14.32 -4.40 13.97
C SER A 135 -14.52 -4.77 12.48
N MET A 136 -13.41 -4.90 11.75
CA MET A 136 -13.41 -5.11 10.30
C MET A 136 -13.51 -6.60 9.97
N GLU A 137 -14.26 -6.93 8.92
CA GLU A 137 -14.37 -8.30 8.45
C GLU A 137 -13.04 -8.76 7.86
N ASP A 138 -12.64 -9.99 8.18
CA ASP A 138 -11.45 -10.62 7.61
C ASP A 138 -11.77 -11.06 6.18
N THR A 139 -11.53 -10.14 5.23
CA THR A 139 -11.73 -10.36 3.80
C THR A 139 -10.45 -10.03 3.03
N TRP A 140 -10.29 -10.64 1.85
CA TRP A 140 -9.15 -10.33 0.99
C TRP A 140 -9.07 -8.84 0.63
N ASP A 141 -10.21 -8.21 0.33
CA ASP A 141 -10.24 -6.79 -0.05
C ASP A 141 -9.80 -5.90 1.12
N ASN A 142 -10.28 -6.20 2.34
CA ASN A 142 -9.90 -5.48 3.54
C ASN A 142 -8.41 -5.67 3.88
N GLN A 143 -7.90 -6.89 3.71
CA GLN A 143 -6.48 -7.19 3.90
C GLN A 143 -5.63 -6.47 2.85
N LYS A 144 -6.04 -6.47 1.59
CA LYS A 144 -5.37 -5.75 0.50
C LYS A 144 -5.26 -4.26 0.78
N THR A 145 -6.33 -3.63 1.28
CA THR A 145 -6.31 -2.22 1.69
C THR A 145 -5.39 -2.00 2.89
N PHE A 146 -5.45 -2.87 3.90
CA PHE A 146 -4.53 -2.79 5.05
C PHE A 146 -3.07 -2.86 4.61
N LEU A 147 -2.70 -3.84 3.78
CA LEU A 147 -1.34 -3.99 3.28
C LEU A 147 -0.87 -2.76 2.49
N GLU A 148 -1.75 -2.12 1.73
CA GLU A 148 -1.42 -0.87 1.04
C GLU A 148 -1.10 0.26 2.02
N THR A 149 -1.83 0.37 3.13
CA THR A 149 -1.52 1.39 4.17
C THR A 149 -0.16 1.18 4.83
N GLN A 150 0.35 -0.06 4.83
CA GLN A 150 1.67 -0.36 5.39
C GLN A 150 2.82 0.14 4.49
N LEU A 151 2.53 0.53 3.24
CA LEU A 151 3.52 1.06 2.29
C LEU A 151 3.90 2.52 2.54
N GLY A 152 3.29 3.16 3.55
CA GLY A 152 3.47 4.57 3.86
C GLY A 152 2.45 5.47 3.14
N ASP A 153 2.70 6.77 3.17
CA ASP A 153 1.81 7.78 2.61
C ASP A 153 1.66 7.63 1.09
N HIS A 154 0.41 7.53 0.62
CA HIS A 154 0.08 7.30 -0.78
C HIS A 154 0.55 8.45 -1.67
N ASP A 155 0.26 9.69 -1.26
CA ASP A 155 0.55 10.88 -2.06
C ASP A 155 2.05 11.08 -2.23
N ASN A 156 2.83 10.96 -1.14
CA ASN A 156 4.29 11.00 -1.20
C ASN A 156 4.86 9.88 -2.09
N ARG A 157 4.28 8.68 -2.04
CA ARG A 157 4.72 7.57 -2.90
C ARG A 157 4.47 7.87 -4.37
N VAL A 158 3.28 8.33 -4.73
CA VAL A 158 2.92 8.69 -6.11
C VAL A 158 3.80 9.85 -6.60
N TYR A 159 3.99 10.88 -5.78
CA TYR A 159 4.88 12.00 -6.08
C TYR A 159 6.32 11.53 -6.34
N ASN A 160 6.87 10.70 -5.45
CA ASN A 160 8.22 10.16 -5.61
C ASN A 160 8.33 9.26 -6.84
N ALA A 161 7.30 8.47 -7.16
CA ALA A 161 7.27 7.66 -8.38
C ALA A 161 7.28 8.54 -9.64
N TRP A 162 6.50 9.63 -9.66
CA TRP A 162 6.55 10.64 -10.72
C TRP A 162 7.94 11.25 -10.88
N MET A 163 8.56 11.69 -9.78
CA MET A 163 9.89 12.29 -9.79
C MET A 163 10.96 11.31 -10.27
N ASN A 164 10.93 10.07 -9.79
CA ASN A 164 11.86 9.03 -10.20
C ASN A 164 11.67 8.65 -11.67
N TRP A 165 10.42 8.61 -12.14
CA TRP A 165 10.10 8.26 -13.52
C TRP A 165 10.51 9.34 -14.52
N MET A 166 10.28 10.63 -14.20
CA MET A 166 10.77 11.76 -15.00
C MET A 166 12.30 11.77 -15.15
N ASN A 167 13.01 11.23 -14.15
CA ASN A 167 14.46 11.11 -14.14
C ASN A 167 14.95 9.72 -14.58
N CYS A 168 14.05 8.83 -15.00
CA CYS A 168 14.39 7.47 -15.38
C CYS A 168 15.05 7.46 -16.76
N HIS A 169 16.32 7.06 -16.80
CA HIS A 169 17.10 6.93 -18.01
C HIS A 169 17.79 5.56 -18.06
N LYS A 170 18.09 5.12 -19.28
CA LYS A 170 18.93 3.95 -19.53
C LYS A 170 20.33 4.26 -19.00
N LEU A 171 20.82 3.39 -18.12
CA LEU A 171 22.18 3.48 -17.61
C LEU A 171 23.10 2.77 -18.61
N GLY A 172 24.29 3.31 -18.85
CA GLY A 172 25.15 2.88 -19.97
C GLY A 172 25.55 1.39 -19.97
N ASN A 173 25.51 0.73 -18.81
CA ASN A 173 25.79 -0.70 -18.66
C ASN A 173 24.53 -1.58 -18.56
N LYS A 174 23.33 -0.99 -18.54
CA LYS A 174 22.07 -1.72 -18.39
C LYS A 174 21.42 -2.01 -19.75
N SER A 175 20.76 -3.15 -19.85
CA SER A 175 20.00 -3.53 -21.04
C SER A 175 18.78 -2.63 -21.23
N ASP A 176 18.25 -2.61 -22.46
CA ASP A 176 16.98 -1.93 -22.77
C ASP A 176 15.82 -2.53 -21.97
N ASP A 177 15.83 -3.84 -21.72
CA ASP A 177 14.81 -4.52 -20.92
C ASP A 177 14.86 -4.09 -19.45
N GLU A 178 16.05 -3.93 -18.86
CA GLU A 178 16.18 -3.40 -17.49
C GLU A 178 15.70 -1.95 -17.35
N TYR A 179 15.90 -1.13 -18.39
CA TYR A 179 15.35 0.22 -18.42
C TYR A 179 13.82 0.18 -18.52
N LEU A 180 13.29 -0.65 -19.43
CA LEU A 180 11.86 -0.80 -19.65
C LEU A 180 11.14 -1.28 -18.38
N SER A 181 11.63 -2.35 -17.74
CA SER A 181 11.06 -2.90 -16.51
C SER A 181 10.99 -1.85 -15.41
N ARG A 182 12.09 -1.10 -15.18
CA ARG A 182 12.11 -0.02 -14.17
C ARG A 182 11.12 1.09 -14.50
N SER A 183 10.98 1.45 -15.78
CA SER A 183 10.00 2.44 -16.20
C SER A 183 8.56 1.94 -16.02
N ASP A 184 8.29 0.65 -16.25
CA ASP A 184 6.97 0.04 -16.05
C ASP A 184 6.62 -0.06 -14.56
N GLU A 185 7.57 -0.40 -13.70
CA GLU A 185 7.40 -0.43 -12.24
C GLU A 185 7.03 0.94 -11.68
N LEU A 186 7.70 2.01 -12.14
CA LEU A 186 7.39 3.37 -11.71
C LEU A 186 6.03 3.85 -12.21
N LEU A 187 5.64 3.51 -13.43
CA LEU A 187 4.30 3.81 -13.94
C LEU A 187 3.22 3.03 -13.20
N ALA A 188 3.48 1.78 -12.83
CA ALA A 188 2.57 1.00 -12.01
C ALA A 188 2.37 1.63 -10.62
N GLN A 189 3.41 2.22 -10.04
CA GLN A 189 3.36 2.97 -8.78
C GLN A 189 2.52 4.24 -8.85
N ILE A 190 2.59 4.97 -9.97
CA ILE A 190 1.74 6.13 -10.22
C ILE A 190 0.27 5.72 -10.37
N GLY A 191 0.01 4.53 -10.91
CA GLY A 191 -1.34 3.98 -11.00
C GLY A 191 -2.17 4.63 -12.10
N ASP A 192 -3.46 4.81 -11.85
CA ASP A 192 -4.41 5.29 -12.86
C ASP A 192 -4.14 6.72 -13.30
N GLU A 193 -3.54 7.56 -12.44
CA GLU A 193 -3.13 8.92 -12.78
C GLU A 193 -2.19 8.96 -13.98
N ALA A 194 -1.33 7.95 -14.16
CA ALA A 194 -0.42 7.92 -15.29
C ALA A 194 -1.16 7.77 -16.62
N LYS A 195 -2.33 7.09 -16.63
CA LYS A 195 -3.07 6.75 -17.86
C LYS A 195 -3.46 8.00 -18.64
N ASP A 196 -3.77 9.09 -17.97
CA ASP A 196 -4.21 10.33 -18.62
C ASP A 196 -3.07 11.11 -19.30
N TYR A 197 -1.82 10.73 -19.05
CA TYR A 197 -0.64 11.45 -19.52
C TYR A 197 0.15 10.71 -20.61
N HIS A 198 -0.53 10.05 -21.56
CA HIS A 198 0.10 9.27 -22.63
C HIS A 198 1.19 10.01 -23.43
N GLN A 199 0.97 11.30 -23.74
CA GLN A 199 1.98 12.11 -24.45
C GLN A 199 3.22 12.36 -23.58
N ILE A 200 3.03 12.62 -22.29
CA ILE A 200 4.13 12.80 -21.34
C ILE A 200 4.90 11.47 -21.19
N GLN A 201 4.20 10.32 -21.16
CA GLN A 201 4.82 9.00 -21.19
C GLN A 201 5.70 8.75 -22.41
N LEU A 202 5.23 9.14 -23.59
CA LEU A 202 6.02 9.04 -24.80
C LEU A 202 7.29 9.91 -24.70
N ILE A 203 7.13 11.18 -24.31
CA ILE A 203 8.25 12.15 -24.22
C ILE A 203 9.30 11.72 -23.20
N ILE A 204 8.87 11.34 -21.99
CA ILE A 204 9.79 10.92 -20.92
C ILE A 204 10.52 9.65 -21.29
N PHE A 205 9.80 8.63 -21.81
CA PHE A 205 10.43 7.38 -22.20
C PHE A 205 11.44 7.62 -23.33
N PHE A 206 11.08 8.40 -24.36
CA PHE A 206 12.00 8.78 -25.43
C PHE A 206 13.24 9.51 -24.90
N LYS A 207 13.06 10.47 -23.97
CA LYS A 207 14.17 11.22 -23.36
C LYS A 207 15.13 10.30 -22.58
N GLY A 208 14.63 9.23 -21.98
CA GLY A 208 15.43 8.28 -21.21
C GLY A 208 16.26 7.29 -22.05
N LEU A 209 16.00 7.15 -23.35
CA LEU A 209 16.78 6.28 -24.23
C LEU A 209 18.21 6.81 -24.49
N ASP A 210 19.12 5.91 -24.84
CA ASP A 210 20.47 6.30 -25.27
C ASP A 210 20.45 7.02 -26.63
N GLN A 211 21.53 7.75 -26.92
CA GLN A 211 21.61 8.58 -28.12
C GLN A 211 21.56 7.74 -29.40
N ALA A 212 22.14 6.54 -29.43
CA ALA A 212 22.13 5.70 -30.62
C ALA A 212 20.70 5.23 -30.94
N MET A 213 19.95 4.80 -29.93
CA MET A 213 18.55 4.41 -30.07
C MET A 213 17.67 5.59 -30.52
N LYS A 214 17.87 6.79 -29.93
CA LYS A 214 17.16 8.01 -30.36
C LYS A 214 17.35 8.33 -31.84
N GLN A 215 18.58 8.19 -32.35
CA GLN A 215 18.87 8.42 -33.77
C GLN A 215 18.18 7.40 -34.68
N LYS A 216 18.18 6.10 -34.31
CA LYS A 216 17.47 5.07 -35.07
C LYS A 216 15.96 5.35 -35.14
N ILE A 217 15.37 5.80 -34.02
CA ILE A 217 13.95 6.16 -33.96
C ILE A 217 13.65 7.41 -34.80
N HIS A 218 14.50 8.45 -34.74
CA HIS A 218 14.32 9.66 -35.57
C HIS A 218 14.40 9.37 -37.08
N GLY A 219 15.18 8.38 -37.49
CA GLY A 219 15.25 7.92 -38.88
C GLY A 219 14.05 7.07 -39.32
N HIS A 220 13.15 6.72 -38.41
CA HIS A 220 12.00 5.86 -38.72
C HIS A 220 10.85 6.70 -39.33
N PRO A 221 10.24 6.27 -40.44
CA PRO A 221 9.24 7.07 -41.16
C PRO A 221 7.87 7.17 -40.47
N VAL A 222 7.63 6.33 -39.46
CA VAL A 222 6.35 6.27 -38.73
C VAL A 222 6.43 7.15 -37.48
N PHE A 223 5.47 8.08 -37.37
CA PHE A 223 5.26 8.85 -36.15
C PHE A 223 4.64 7.97 -35.07
N LEU A 224 5.26 7.97 -33.89
CA LEU A 224 4.83 7.15 -32.76
C LEU A 224 3.89 7.95 -31.86
N ASN A 225 2.66 7.46 -31.66
CA ASN A 225 1.62 8.16 -30.90
C ASN A 225 1.52 7.69 -29.45
N SER A 226 2.20 6.60 -29.09
CA SER A 226 2.15 6.03 -27.75
C SER A 226 3.51 5.49 -27.31
N ARG A 227 3.72 5.46 -25.99
CA ARG A 227 4.87 4.76 -25.39
C ARG A 227 4.94 3.30 -25.83
N LYS A 228 3.80 2.62 -25.99
CA LYS A 228 3.74 1.22 -26.42
C LYS A 228 4.29 1.02 -27.84
N ASP A 229 3.95 1.92 -28.76
CA ASP A 229 4.48 1.88 -30.13
C ASP A 229 5.99 2.11 -30.12
N LEU A 230 6.45 3.07 -29.32
CA LEU A 230 7.86 3.38 -29.14
C LEU A 230 8.66 2.19 -28.57
N VAL A 231 8.13 1.51 -27.55
CA VAL A 231 8.72 0.29 -27.00
C VAL A 231 8.78 -0.82 -28.04
N THR A 232 7.70 -1.00 -28.80
CA THR A 232 7.63 -2.03 -29.84
C THR A 232 8.64 -1.77 -30.96
N LEU A 233 8.83 -0.51 -31.34
CA LEU A 233 9.84 -0.12 -32.32
C LEU A 233 11.26 -0.32 -31.76
N ALA A 234 11.52 0.15 -30.54
CA ALA A 234 12.84 0.04 -29.91
C ALA A 234 13.31 -1.43 -29.81
N LYS A 235 12.40 -2.38 -29.55
CA LYS A 235 12.72 -3.82 -29.53
C LYS A 235 13.07 -4.43 -30.89
N LYS A 236 12.73 -3.75 -32.00
CA LYS A 236 13.02 -4.22 -33.37
C LYS A 236 14.31 -3.65 -33.94
N LEU A 237 14.86 -2.60 -33.33
CA LEU A 237 15.99 -1.80 -33.82
C LEU A 237 17.31 -2.23 -33.19
#